data_AF-A0A699ZIK5-F1
#
_entry.id   AF-A0A699ZIK5-F1
#
_cell.length_a   1.000
_cell.length_b   1.000
_cell.length_c   1.000
_cell.angle_alpha   90.00
_cell.angle_beta   90.00
_cell.angle_gamma   90.00
#
_symmetry.space_group_name_H-M   'P 1'
#
loop_
_entity.id
_entity.type
_entity.pdbx_description
1 polymer ?
#
loop_
_entity_poly.entity_id
_entity_poly.type
_entity_poly.pdbx_seq_one_letter_code
_entity_poly.pdbx_strand_id
1 'polypeptide(L)'
;VTSPNDSQLKRIFGTILNSKLADFDDEVKPLADPITSATIAIYRAVSRELLPTPSKSHYLFNTRDLAKVIQGMMQATKTYYNSRDELLQLWCHEACRIIADRMWDANDKEWLRKQLDEKLLSSFSTSYSQVFEAFGEQVPPFVTFMRQGTDAPPYEPVRDMAALKELLTEKLEDYALEPGASSMDLVLFRDALHHIC
;
A
#
# COMPACT_ATOMS: atom_id res chain seq x y z
N VAL A 1 -27.62 -7.38 2.52
CA VAL A 1 -27.11 -6.11 3.10
C VAL A 1 -26.83 -5.16 1.95
N THR A 2 -27.52 -4.02 1.88
CA THR A 2 -27.31 -3.04 0.80
C THR A 2 -25.94 -2.39 0.97
N SER A 3 -25.14 -2.34 -0.10
CA SER A 3 -23.85 -1.67 -0.06
C SER A 3 -24.02 -0.19 0.29
N PRO A 4 -23.23 0.37 1.21
CA PRO A 4 -23.30 1.78 1.56
C PRO A 4 -23.04 2.66 0.33
N ASN A 5 -23.71 3.81 0.28
CA ASN A 5 -23.52 4.79 -0.78
C ASN A 5 -22.20 5.56 -0.59
N ASP A 6 -21.78 6.32 -1.61
CA ASP A 6 -20.48 7.00 -1.59
C ASP A 6 -20.38 8.09 -0.52
N SER A 7 -21.48 8.78 -0.19
CA SER A 7 -21.47 9.80 0.86
C SER A 7 -21.31 9.20 2.26
N GLN A 8 -21.88 8.03 2.50
CA GLN A 8 -21.68 7.25 3.74
C GLN A 8 -20.23 6.77 3.84
N LEU A 9 -19.68 6.21 2.75
CA LEU A 9 -18.29 5.76 2.71
C LEU A 9 -17.32 6.92 2.94
N LYS A 10 -17.54 8.05 2.25
CA LYS A 10 -16.72 9.26 2.43
C LYS A 10 -16.78 9.78 3.85
N ARG A 11 -17.97 9.79 4.47
CA ARG A 11 -18.10 10.20 5.88
C ARG A 11 -17.35 9.26 6.82
N ILE A 12 -17.51 7.94 6.68
CA ILE A 12 -16.88 6.96 7.58
C ILE A 12 -15.36 7.01 7.44
N PHE A 13 -14.84 6.79 6.24
CA PHE A 13 -13.40 6.68 6.02
C PHE A 13 -12.70 8.04 6.03
N GLY A 14 -13.39 9.09 5.58
CA GLY A 14 -12.88 10.46 5.64
C GLY A 14 -12.71 10.91 7.08
N THR A 15 -13.67 10.67 7.98
CA THR A 15 -13.50 11.01 9.40
C THR A 15 -12.32 10.29 10.03
N ILE A 16 -12.11 9.00 9.72
CA ILE A 16 -10.98 8.22 10.24
C ILE A 16 -9.65 8.81 9.76
N LEU A 17 -9.50 9.03 8.44
CA LEU A 17 -8.25 9.51 7.87
C LEU A 17 -7.96 10.98 8.24
N ASN A 18 -8.99 11.84 8.28
CA ASN A 18 -8.83 13.21 8.76
C ASN A 18 -8.41 13.25 10.23
N SER A 19 -8.98 12.38 11.08
CA SER A 19 -8.57 12.30 12.48
C SER A 19 -7.11 11.86 12.61
N LYS A 20 -6.62 10.99 11.73
CA LYS A 20 -5.22 10.58 11.72
C LYS A 20 -4.28 11.70 11.28
N LEU A 21 -4.64 12.41 10.22
CA LEU A 21 -3.81 13.45 9.62
C LEU A 21 -3.97 14.83 10.29
N ALA A 22 -4.84 14.96 11.30
CA ALA A 22 -5.10 16.21 11.99
C ALA A 22 -3.85 16.84 12.64
N ASP A 23 -2.94 15.98 13.12
CA ASP A 23 -1.69 16.32 13.82
C ASP A 23 -0.46 16.32 12.91
N PHE A 24 -0.65 16.16 11.60
CA PHE A 24 0.41 16.23 10.59
C PHE A 24 0.55 17.66 10.06
N ASP A 25 1.65 17.91 9.36
CA ASP A 25 1.95 19.22 8.78
C ASP A 25 0.94 19.65 7.72
N ASP A 26 0.90 20.96 7.45
CA ASP A 26 -0.07 21.59 6.55
C ASP A 26 0.01 21.10 5.09
N GLU A 27 1.11 20.45 4.69
CA GLU A 27 1.23 19.78 3.39
C GLU A 27 0.47 18.45 3.32
N VAL A 28 0.39 17.73 4.44
CA VAL A 28 -0.10 16.35 4.52
C VAL A 28 -1.56 16.31 4.97
N LYS A 29 -1.92 17.14 5.95
CA LYS A 29 -3.27 17.27 6.50
C LYS A 29 -4.39 17.43 5.46
N PRO A 30 -4.29 18.31 4.44
CA PRO A 30 -5.36 18.49 3.45
C PRO A 30 -5.52 17.30 2.50
N LEU A 31 -4.62 16.32 2.50
CA LEU A 31 -4.68 15.16 1.60
C LEU A 31 -5.70 14.11 2.03
N ALA A 32 -6.20 14.14 3.28
CA ALA A 32 -7.13 13.15 3.81
C ALA A 32 -8.40 12.98 2.95
N ASP A 33 -9.07 14.08 2.62
CA ASP A 33 -10.32 14.08 1.85
C ASP A 33 -10.13 13.69 0.38
N PRO A 34 -9.12 14.22 -0.35
CA PRO A 34 -8.76 13.76 -1.68
C PRO A 34 -8.41 12.27 -1.71
N ILE A 35 -7.57 11.77 -0.79
CA ILE A 35 -7.18 10.35 -0.73
C ILE A 35 -8.40 9.46 -0.49
N THR A 36 -9.27 9.84 0.45
CA THR A 36 -10.51 9.10 0.73
C THR A 36 -11.38 9.02 -0.52
N SER A 37 -11.57 10.16 -1.20
CA SER A 37 -12.41 10.24 -2.41
C SER A 37 -11.82 9.43 -3.57
N ALA A 38 -10.50 9.51 -3.78
CA ALA A 38 -9.78 8.74 -4.79
C ALA A 38 -9.86 7.23 -4.52
N THR A 39 -9.71 6.81 -3.26
CA THR A 39 -9.78 5.39 -2.88
C THR A 39 -11.18 4.82 -3.08
N ILE A 40 -12.24 5.59 -2.76
CA ILE A 40 -13.63 5.18 -3.05
C ILE A 40 -13.83 5.05 -4.57
N ALA A 41 -13.34 6.00 -5.37
CA ALA A 41 -13.46 5.95 -6.82
C ALA A 41 -12.77 4.72 -7.42
N ILE A 42 -11.55 4.40 -7.00
CA ILE A 42 -10.81 3.19 -7.42
C ILE A 42 -11.58 1.93 -7.01
N TYR A 43 -12.07 1.87 -5.77
CA TYR A 43 -12.88 0.74 -5.29
C TYR A 43 -14.13 0.53 -6.15
N ARG A 44 -14.82 1.61 -6.54
CA ARG A 44 -16.00 1.53 -7.42
C ARG A 44 -15.62 1.07 -8.82
N ALA A 45 -14.51 1.57 -9.37
CA ALA A 45 -14.02 1.14 -10.69
C ALA A 45 -13.68 -0.35 -10.68
N VAL A 46 -12.91 -0.81 -9.68
CA VAL A 46 -12.55 -2.23 -9.48
C VAL A 46 -13.80 -3.09 -9.36
N SER A 47 -14.76 -2.70 -8.53
CA SER A 47 -15.99 -3.47 -8.31
C SER A 47 -16.88 -3.57 -9.57
N ARG A 48 -16.74 -2.62 -10.50
CA ARG A 48 -17.53 -2.57 -11.73
C ARG A 48 -16.85 -3.29 -12.89
N GLU A 49 -15.54 -3.13 -13.03
CA GLU A 49 -14.79 -3.59 -14.21
C GLU A 49 -14.13 -4.96 -13.98
N LEU A 50 -13.73 -5.26 -12.74
CA LEU A 50 -13.09 -6.52 -12.37
C LEU A 50 -14.10 -7.46 -11.72
N LEU A 51 -15.07 -7.90 -12.53
CA LEU A 51 -16.13 -8.80 -12.08
C LEU A 51 -15.61 -10.23 -11.87
N PRO A 52 -16.11 -10.94 -10.84
CA PRO A 52 -15.76 -12.34 -10.62
C PRO A 52 -16.28 -13.19 -11.79
N THR A 53 -15.35 -13.86 -12.47
CA THR A 53 -15.64 -14.91 -13.45
C THR A 53 -15.23 -16.27 -12.89
N PRO A 54 -15.68 -17.42 -13.44
CA PRO A 54 -15.20 -18.72 -12.99
C PRO A 54 -13.66 -18.85 -12.96
N SER A 55 -12.97 -18.19 -13.90
CA SER A 55 -11.50 -18.11 -13.96
C SER A 55 -10.87 -17.04 -13.05
N LYS A 56 -11.66 -16.07 -12.57
CA LYS A 56 -11.22 -14.97 -11.69
C LYS A 56 -12.12 -14.88 -10.44
N SER A 57 -12.42 -16.03 -9.83
CA SER A 57 -13.38 -16.13 -8.71
C SER A 57 -12.93 -15.40 -7.45
N HIS A 58 -11.63 -15.15 -7.31
CA HIS A 58 -11.02 -14.40 -6.22
C HIS A 58 -11.16 -12.87 -6.37
N TYR A 59 -11.77 -12.36 -7.46
CA TYR A 59 -12.03 -10.93 -7.69
C TYR A 59 -13.32 -10.48 -6.97
N LEU A 60 -13.44 -10.83 -5.70
CA LEU A 60 -14.56 -10.43 -4.84
C LEU A 60 -14.13 -9.25 -3.98
N PHE A 61 -14.35 -8.05 -4.52
CA PHE A 61 -14.06 -6.81 -3.81
C PHE A 61 -15.27 -6.35 -3.00
N ASN A 62 -15.03 -5.95 -1.75
CA ASN A 62 -16.05 -5.44 -0.85
C ASN A 62 -15.53 -4.27 -0.01
N THR A 63 -16.39 -3.67 0.81
CA THR A 63 -16.04 -2.49 1.61
C THR A 63 -14.93 -2.72 2.64
N ARG A 64 -14.60 -3.97 2.98
CA ARG A 64 -13.45 -4.31 3.83
C ARG A 64 -12.14 -4.04 3.11
N ASP A 65 -12.10 -4.11 1.78
CA ASP A 65 -10.89 -3.81 1.00
C ASP A 65 -10.57 -2.32 1.07
N LEU A 66 -11.59 -1.48 0.92
CA LEU A 66 -11.46 -0.04 1.18
C LEU A 66 -11.00 0.22 2.62
N ALA A 67 -11.58 -0.48 3.61
CA ALA A 67 -11.15 -0.35 5.01
C ALA A 67 -9.69 -0.75 5.23
N LYS A 68 -9.18 -1.78 4.54
CA LYS A 68 -7.78 -2.20 4.63
C LYS A 68 -6.83 -1.16 4.04
N VAL A 69 -7.16 -0.54 2.91
CA VAL A 69 -6.34 0.55 2.35
C VAL A 69 -6.25 1.70 3.35
N ILE A 70 -7.39 2.13 3.92
CA ILE A 70 -7.41 3.20 4.93
C ILE A 70 -6.65 2.77 6.19
N GLN A 71 -6.78 1.51 6.63
CA GLN A 71 -6.02 0.98 7.76
C GLN A 71 -4.50 1.01 7.50
N GLY A 72 -4.05 0.70 6.28
CA GLY A 72 -2.65 0.85 5.90
C GLY A 72 -2.17 2.30 6.00
N MET A 73 -2.99 3.26 5.56
CA MET A 73 -2.72 4.69 5.75
C MET A 73 -2.59 5.10 7.22
N MET A 74 -3.27 4.40 8.14
CA MET A 74 -3.17 4.67 9.58
C MET A 74 -1.77 4.36 10.16
N GLN A 75 -0.94 3.60 9.43
CA GLN A 75 0.45 3.32 9.81
C GLN A 75 1.37 4.53 9.59
N ALA A 76 0.92 5.56 8.85
CA ALA A 76 1.69 6.78 8.69
C ALA A 76 1.97 7.43 10.06
N THR A 77 3.17 7.96 10.24
CA THR A 77 3.59 8.61 11.49
C THR A 77 4.15 9.99 11.18
N LYS A 78 3.69 11.02 11.90
CA LYS A 78 4.08 12.43 11.68
C LYS A 78 5.58 12.72 11.78
N THR A 79 6.37 11.81 12.34
CA THR A 79 7.83 11.98 12.43
C THR A 79 8.52 11.64 11.11
N TYR A 80 7.90 10.78 10.30
CA TYR A 80 8.51 10.15 9.12
C TYR A 80 7.77 10.43 7.82
N TYR A 81 6.55 10.97 7.89
CA TYR A 81 5.71 11.33 6.76
C TYR A 81 5.42 12.83 6.83
N ASN A 82 6.36 13.62 6.30
CA ASN A 82 6.33 15.08 6.40
C ASN A 82 6.00 15.74 5.05
N SER A 83 6.17 14.98 3.96
CA SER A 83 5.89 15.46 2.61
C SER A 83 4.61 14.83 2.04
N ARG A 84 4.02 15.57 1.09
CA ARG A 84 2.94 15.07 0.25
C ARG A 84 3.31 13.75 -0.45
N ASP A 85 4.51 13.68 -1.03
CA ASP A 85 4.90 12.54 -1.85
C ASP A 85 5.08 11.27 -1.01
N GLU A 86 5.64 11.36 0.19
CA GLU A 86 5.73 10.21 1.12
C GLU A 86 4.35 9.64 1.46
N LEU A 87 3.35 10.50 1.70
CA LEU A 87 1.99 10.04 1.98
C LEU A 87 1.34 9.42 0.73
N LEU A 88 1.56 10.00 -0.45
CA LEU A 88 1.04 9.46 -1.71
C LEU A 88 1.69 8.12 -2.08
N GLN A 89 2.99 7.96 -1.81
CA GLN A 89 3.71 6.69 -1.97
C GLN A 89 3.07 5.59 -1.12
N LEU A 90 2.79 5.88 0.16
CA LEU A 90 2.10 4.94 1.05
C LEU A 90 0.70 4.61 0.53
N TRP A 91 -0.06 5.60 0.08
CA TRP A 91 -1.40 5.37 -0.46
C TRP A 91 -1.39 4.48 -1.70
N CYS A 92 -0.50 4.76 -2.65
CA CYS A 92 -0.34 3.93 -3.84
C CYS A 92 0.13 2.51 -3.48
N HIS A 93 1.05 2.38 -2.53
CA HIS A 93 1.49 1.08 -2.02
C HIS A 93 0.32 0.28 -1.45
N GLU A 94 -0.47 0.85 -0.54
CA GLU A 94 -1.59 0.15 0.09
C GLU A 94 -2.70 -0.18 -0.92
N ALA A 95 -2.97 0.70 -1.88
CA ALA A 95 -3.91 0.41 -2.96
C ALA A 95 -3.43 -0.77 -3.83
N CYS A 96 -2.14 -0.82 -4.17
CA CYS A 96 -1.54 -1.93 -4.89
C CYS A 96 -1.59 -3.22 -4.06
N ARG A 97 -1.15 -3.21 -2.81
CA ARG A 97 -1.14 -4.40 -1.94
C ARG A 97 -2.52 -5.02 -1.75
N ILE A 98 -3.55 -4.19 -1.52
CA ILE A 98 -4.89 -4.73 -1.28
C ILE A 98 -5.57 -5.23 -2.56
N ILE A 99 -5.30 -4.60 -3.70
CA ILE A 99 -6.02 -4.85 -4.95
C ILE A 99 -5.19 -5.70 -5.94
N ALA A 100 -3.95 -5.31 -6.20
CA ALA A 100 -3.06 -5.96 -7.18
C ALA A 100 -2.60 -7.36 -6.74
N ASP A 101 -2.48 -7.64 -5.44
CA ASP A 101 -2.10 -8.98 -4.95
C ASP A 101 -3.15 -10.05 -5.28
N ARG A 102 -4.39 -9.63 -5.54
CA ARG A 102 -5.44 -10.53 -6.04
C ARG A 102 -5.38 -10.70 -7.54
N MET A 103 -4.65 -9.87 -8.28
CA MET A 103 -4.58 -9.94 -9.73
C MET A 103 -3.44 -10.85 -10.15
N TRP A 104 -3.73 -11.86 -10.97
CA TRP A 104 -2.69 -12.69 -11.57
C TRP A 104 -2.35 -12.23 -13.00
N ASP A 105 -3.28 -11.55 -13.68
CA ASP A 105 -3.11 -11.06 -15.05
C ASP A 105 -2.36 -9.73 -15.06
N ALA A 106 -1.32 -9.63 -15.90
CA ALA A 106 -0.54 -8.41 -16.09
C ALA A 106 -1.41 -7.24 -16.62
N ASN A 107 -2.44 -7.53 -17.40
CA ASN A 107 -3.33 -6.50 -17.94
C ASN A 107 -4.15 -5.83 -16.83
N ASP A 108 -4.63 -6.60 -15.85
CA ASP A 108 -5.40 -6.07 -14.72
C ASP A 108 -4.50 -5.22 -13.82
N LYS A 109 -3.25 -5.65 -13.59
CA LYS A 109 -2.25 -4.87 -12.84
C LYS A 109 -1.94 -3.54 -13.52
N GLU A 110 -1.75 -3.56 -14.85
CA GLU A 110 -1.53 -2.35 -15.64
C GLU A 110 -2.78 -1.43 -15.65
N TRP A 111 -3.98 -2.00 -15.69
CA TRP A 111 -5.22 -1.23 -15.55
C TRP A 111 -5.28 -0.53 -14.18
N LEU A 112 -4.93 -1.22 -13.09
CA LEU A 112 -4.90 -0.59 -11.76
C LEU A 112 -3.87 0.54 -11.70
N ARG A 113 -2.68 0.34 -12.27
CA ARG A 113 -1.64 1.37 -12.36
C ARG A 113 -2.17 2.63 -13.06
N LYS A 114 -2.90 2.46 -14.17
CA LYS A 114 -3.55 3.58 -14.88
C LYS A 114 -4.64 4.26 -14.06
N GLN A 115 -5.44 3.49 -13.31
CA GLN A 115 -6.43 4.08 -12.41
C GLN A 115 -5.76 4.92 -11.31
N LEU A 116 -4.66 4.45 -10.73
CA LEU A 116 -3.88 5.21 -9.75
C LEU A 116 -3.30 6.47 -10.36
N ASP A 117 -2.67 6.37 -11.53
CA ASP A 117 -2.07 7.51 -12.24
C ASP A 117 -3.13 8.57 -12.61
N GLU A 118 -4.31 8.17 -13.06
CA GLU A 118 -5.43 9.08 -13.34
C GLU A 118 -5.88 9.84 -12.07
N LYS A 119 -5.94 9.16 -10.92
CA LYS A 119 -6.30 9.81 -9.65
C LYS A 119 -5.18 10.68 -9.09
N LEU A 120 -3.92 10.29 -9.25
CA LEU A 120 -2.76 11.13 -8.97
C LEU A 120 -2.82 12.43 -9.79
N LEU A 121 -3.11 12.34 -11.09
CA LEU A 121 -3.15 13.51 -11.95
C LEU A 121 -4.33 14.42 -11.62
N SER A 122 -5.53 13.85 -11.50
CA SER A 122 -6.77 14.64 -11.31
C SER A 122 -6.94 15.21 -9.90
N SER A 123 -6.52 14.49 -8.86
CA SER A 123 -6.74 14.90 -7.47
C SER A 123 -5.49 15.52 -6.84
N PHE A 124 -4.31 15.22 -7.41
CA PHE A 124 -3.04 15.61 -6.81
C PHE A 124 -2.05 16.29 -7.77
N SER A 125 -2.41 16.54 -9.03
CA SER A 125 -1.53 17.23 -10.00
C SER A 125 -0.11 16.63 -10.09
N THR A 126 0.01 15.32 -9.87
CA THR A 126 1.25 14.55 -9.95
C THR A 126 0.99 13.26 -10.72
N SER A 127 2.04 12.50 -11.02
CA SER A 127 1.95 11.22 -11.72
C SER A 127 2.60 10.11 -10.91
N TYR A 128 2.26 8.87 -11.23
CA TYR A 128 2.85 7.69 -10.62
C TYR A 128 4.38 7.70 -10.78
N SER A 129 4.89 8.06 -11.97
CA SER A 129 6.33 8.15 -12.23
C SER A 129 7.02 9.21 -11.37
N GLN A 130 6.38 10.37 -11.15
CA GLN A 130 6.94 11.41 -10.28
C GLN A 130 6.96 10.99 -8.80
N VAL A 131 5.87 10.40 -8.32
CA VAL A 131 5.77 9.93 -6.93
C VAL A 131 6.81 8.86 -6.62
N PHE A 132 7.17 8.02 -7.60
CA PHE A 132 8.13 6.93 -7.44
C PHE A 132 9.48 7.17 -8.17
N GLU A 133 9.82 8.41 -8.52
CA GLU A 133 11.05 8.73 -9.26
C GLU A 133 12.30 8.19 -8.54
N ALA A 134 12.37 8.40 -7.21
CA ALA A 134 13.44 7.91 -6.35
C ALA A 134 13.54 6.37 -6.27
N PHE A 135 12.53 5.64 -6.74
CA PHE A 135 12.41 4.18 -6.71
C PHE A 135 12.39 3.56 -8.12
N GLY A 136 12.81 4.31 -9.15
CA GLY A 136 12.83 3.82 -10.53
C GLY A 136 11.44 3.58 -11.10
N GLU A 137 10.47 4.43 -10.71
CA GLU A 137 9.06 4.39 -11.15
C GLU A 137 8.31 3.10 -10.75
N GLN A 138 8.79 2.40 -9.73
CA GLN A 138 8.17 1.21 -9.17
C GLN A 138 7.75 1.46 -7.72
N VAL A 139 6.66 0.82 -7.29
CA VAL A 139 6.28 0.83 -5.87
C VAL A 139 7.29 -0.02 -5.11
N PRO A 140 8.08 0.57 -4.20
CA PRO A 140 8.97 -0.21 -3.35
C PRO A 140 8.15 -0.99 -2.32
N PRO A 141 8.68 -2.10 -1.78
CA PRO A 141 8.10 -2.74 -0.61
C PRO A 141 8.15 -1.81 0.60
N PHE A 142 7.12 -1.83 1.45
CA PHE A 142 7.13 -1.10 2.73
C PHE A 142 7.34 -2.07 3.90
N VAL A 143 8.15 -1.67 4.88
CA VAL A 143 8.55 -2.54 5.99
C VAL A 143 8.67 -1.77 7.30
N THR A 144 8.61 -2.50 8.42
CA THR A 144 8.74 -1.98 9.80
C THR A 144 9.93 -2.61 10.53
N PHE A 145 11.03 -2.94 9.85
CA PHE A 145 12.13 -3.64 10.51
C PHE A 145 13.52 -3.28 9.99
N MET A 146 13.60 -2.38 9.00
CA MET A 146 14.88 -1.94 8.43
C MET A 146 15.64 -0.96 9.35
N ARG A 147 14.95 -0.15 10.16
CA ARG A 147 15.61 0.72 11.13
C ARG A 147 15.96 -0.03 12.40
N GLN A 148 17.25 -0.24 12.62
CA GLN A 148 17.78 -0.78 13.86
C GLN A 148 17.73 0.25 14.99
N GLY A 149 17.60 -0.21 16.24
CA GLY A 149 17.70 0.64 17.44
C GLY A 149 16.46 1.48 17.76
N THR A 150 15.32 1.21 17.12
CA THR A 150 14.03 1.83 17.45
C THR A 150 13.08 0.74 17.95
N ASP A 151 12.42 0.94 19.09
CA ASP A 151 11.48 -0.05 19.64
C ASP A 151 10.22 -0.23 18.77
N ALA A 152 9.84 0.81 18.01
CA ALA A 152 8.74 0.83 17.07
C ALA A 152 9.19 1.51 15.76
N PRO A 153 9.96 0.81 14.90
CA PRO A 153 10.39 1.34 13.62
C PRO A 153 9.19 1.74 12.74
N PRO A 154 9.29 2.83 11.97
CA PRO A 154 8.20 3.29 11.12
C PRO A 154 7.94 2.31 9.98
N TYR A 155 6.71 2.31 9.50
CA TYR A 155 6.37 1.68 8.23
C TYR A 155 6.87 2.58 7.11
N GLU A 156 7.92 2.17 6.38
CA GLU A 156 8.57 3.03 5.39
C GLU A 156 8.99 2.25 4.13
N PRO A 157 9.14 2.92 2.97
CA PRO A 157 9.56 2.28 1.74
C PRO A 157 11.03 1.84 1.81
N VAL A 158 11.31 0.64 1.30
CA VAL A 158 12.66 0.09 1.16
C VAL A 158 13.37 0.83 0.03
N ARG A 159 14.46 1.52 0.38
CA ARG A 159 15.33 2.23 -0.59
C ARG A 159 16.44 1.35 -1.13
N ASP A 160 16.94 0.42 -0.32
CA ASP A 160 18.01 -0.50 -0.68
C ASP A 160 17.52 -1.95 -0.60
N MET A 161 17.24 -2.53 -1.76
CA MET A 161 16.80 -3.91 -1.89
C MET A 161 17.91 -4.92 -1.56
N ALA A 162 19.18 -4.54 -1.67
CA ALA A 162 20.30 -5.40 -1.28
C ALA A 162 20.38 -5.50 0.24
N ALA A 163 20.28 -4.37 0.95
CA ALA A 163 20.22 -4.35 2.41
C ALA A 163 19.01 -5.14 2.95
N LEU A 164 17.83 -5.03 2.29
CA LEU A 164 16.66 -5.84 2.66
C LEU A 164 16.95 -7.35 2.51
N LYS A 165 17.59 -7.75 1.40
CA LYS A 165 17.93 -9.15 1.15
C LYS A 165 18.90 -9.69 2.20
N GLU A 166 19.94 -8.92 2.54
CA GLU A 166 20.91 -9.30 3.57
C GLU A 166 20.22 -9.51 4.91
N LEU A 167 19.40 -8.54 5.34
CA LEU A 167 18.67 -8.63 6.60
C LEU A 167 17.71 -9.83 6.66
N LEU A 168 16.96 -10.09 5.59
CA LEU A 168 16.06 -11.23 5.55
C LEU A 168 16.80 -12.58 5.51
N THR A 169 18.00 -12.61 4.90
CA THR A 169 18.85 -13.80 4.91
C THR A 169 19.36 -14.09 6.32
N GLU A 170 19.84 -13.06 7.03
CA GLU A 170 20.21 -13.16 8.45
C GLU A 170 19.04 -13.67 9.30
N LYS A 171 17.82 -13.14 9.09
CA LYS A 171 16.63 -13.60 9.82
C LYS A 171 16.22 -15.04 9.50
N LEU A 172 16.47 -15.52 8.29
CA LEU A 172 16.27 -16.93 7.93
C LEU A 172 17.28 -17.85 8.63
N GLU A 173 18.54 -17.41 8.72
CA GLU A 173 19.58 -18.12 9.46
C GLU A 173 19.25 -18.17 10.97
N ASP A 174 18.83 -17.05 11.56
CA ASP A 174 18.35 -16.98 12.94
C ASP A 174 17.21 -17.98 13.19
N TYR A 175 16.21 -18.00 12.29
CA TYR A 175 15.09 -18.94 12.37
C TYR A 175 15.55 -20.40 12.31
N ALA A 176 16.54 -20.73 11.48
CA ALA A 176 17.08 -22.08 11.39
C ALA A 176 17.82 -22.53 12.67
N LEU A 177 18.28 -21.58 13.50
CA LEU A 177 18.92 -21.84 14.78
C LEU A 177 17.91 -21.99 15.94
N GLU A 178 16.64 -21.62 15.75
CA GLU A 178 15.63 -21.72 16.81
C GLU A 178 15.29 -23.18 17.17
N PRO A 179 15.22 -23.54 18.46
CA PRO A 179 14.93 -24.90 18.88
C PRO A 179 13.55 -25.37 18.38
N GLY A 180 13.55 -26.41 17.55
CA GLY A 180 12.32 -27.00 17.01
C GLY A 180 11.85 -26.39 15.68
N ALA A 181 12.54 -25.37 15.16
CA ALA A 181 12.34 -24.89 13.82
C ALA A 181 12.94 -25.87 12.79
N SER A 182 12.26 -26.04 11.66
CA SER A 182 12.83 -26.75 10.51
C SER A 182 13.57 -25.75 9.64
N SER A 183 14.85 -26.01 9.37
CA SER A 183 15.64 -25.19 8.45
C SER A 183 14.94 -25.09 7.09
N MET A 184 14.80 -23.87 6.58
CA MET A 184 14.21 -23.58 5.27
C MET A 184 15.30 -23.02 4.35
N ASP A 185 15.67 -23.78 3.32
CA ASP A 185 16.62 -23.34 2.30
C ASP A 185 15.91 -22.48 1.24
N LEU A 186 15.59 -21.25 1.61
CA LEU A 186 14.88 -20.30 0.75
C LEU A 186 15.87 -19.36 0.06
N VAL A 187 15.84 -19.36 -1.27
CA VAL A 187 16.58 -18.37 -2.06
C VAL A 187 15.73 -17.11 -2.24
N LEU A 188 16.16 -16.01 -1.62
CA LEU A 188 15.48 -14.72 -1.69
C LEU A 188 15.80 -13.98 -2.99
N PHE A 189 14.97 -14.21 -4.02
CA PHE A 189 14.95 -13.42 -5.26
C PHE A 189 14.05 -12.19 -5.13
N ARG A 190 14.11 -11.26 -6.10
CA ARG A 190 13.37 -9.99 -6.07
C ARG A 190 11.87 -10.17 -5.78
N ASP A 191 11.21 -11.10 -6.45
CA ASP A 191 9.77 -11.29 -6.28
C ASP A 191 9.43 -11.86 -4.88
N ALA A 192 10.31 -12.71 -4.33
CA ALA A 192 10.18 -13.19 -2.95
C ALA A 192 10.28 -12.02 -1.95
N LEU A 193 11.20 -11.08 -2.16
CA LEU A 193 11.33 -9.88 -1.32
C LEU A 193 10.05 -9.02 -1.36
N HIS A 194 9.43 -8.86 -2.54
CA HIS A 194 8.18 -8.10 -2.68
C HIS A 194 6.98 -8.83 -2.06
N HIS A 195 6.99 -10.15 -1.96
CA HIS A 195 5.91 -10.92 -1.36
C HIS A 195 6.01 -11.01 0.17
N ILE A 196 7.22 -10.93 0.73
CA ILE A 196 7.42 -10.96 2.19
C ILE A 196 6.94 -9.65 2.85
N CYS A 197 7.07 -8.53 2.13
CA CYS A 197 6.83 -7.19 2.66
C CYS A 197 5.36 -6.74 2.53
#